data_AF-A0A1C5F6T8-F1
#
_entry.id   AF-A0A1C5F6T8-F1
#
_cell.length_a   1.000
_cell.length_b   1.000
_cell.length_c   1.000
_cell.angle_alpha   90.00
_cell.angle_beta   90.00
_cell.angle_gamma   90.00
#
_symmetry.space_group_name_H-M   'P 1'
#
loop_
_entity.id
_entity.type
_entity.pdbx_description
1 polymer ?
#
loop_
_entity_poly.entity_id
_entity_poly.type
_entity_poly.pdbx_seq_one_letter_code
_entity_poly.pdbx_strand_id
1 'polypeptide(L)'
;MFCSPTKPGSCADITHARQLGLVKLLADGPVVEILADAGYQGLGAQSGGRVVTPPHRKFKKDAPDWYEEMHERQRKAHSSRRIRVEHGIAHLKNWRALARHLGRREHMSDIVQAVAGLLSHQQTADLTSARQR
;
A
#
# COMPACT_ATOMS: atom_id res chain seq x y z
N MET A 1 8.94 6.10 6.60
CA MET A 1 8.32 4.79 6.27
C MET A 1 7.47 4.33 7.44
N PHE A 2 6.24 3.86 7.20
CA PHE A 2 5.38 3.27 8.23
C PHE A 2 5.16 1.79 7.93
N CYS A 3 5.23 0.95 8.97
CA CYS A 3 4.85 -0.46 8.93
C CYS A 3 3.69 -0.66 9.91
N SER A 4 2.65 -1.40 9.54
CA SER A 4 1.62 -1.77 10.52
C SER A 4 2.12 -2.84 11.48
N PRO A 5 1.56 -2.96 12.69
CA PRO A 5 1.72 -4.15 13.53
C PRO A 5 1.36 -5.43 12.75
N THR A 6 2.00 -6.57 13.04
CA THR A 6 1.68 -7.81 12.32
C THR A 6 0.33 -8.40 12.74
N LYS A 7 -0.38 -9.04 11.79
CA LYS A 7 -1.58 -9.85 12.05
C LYS A 7 -1.40 -11.28 11.54
N PRO A 8 -2.17 -12.24 12.08
CA PRO A 8 -2.27 -13.57 11.47
C PRO A 8 -2.65 -13.45 9.98
N GLY A 9 -2.07 -14.31 9.14
CA GLY A 9 -2.28 -14.28 7.68
C GLY A 9 -3.70 -14.59 7.21
N SER A 10 -4.60 -15.00 8.12
CA SER A 10 -6.03 -15.14 7.85
C SER A 10 -6.78 -13.81 7.81
N CYS A 11 -6.18 -12.72 8.33
CA CYS A 11 -6.79 -11.40 8.30
C CYS A 11 -6.56 -10.75 6.92
N ALA A 12 -7.64 -10.43 6.22
CA ALA A 12 -7.54 -9.67 4.98
C ALA A 12 -6.96 -8.28 5.23
N ASP A 13 -6.03 -7.84 4.38
CA ASP A 13 -5.32 -6.57 4.57
C ASP A 13 -6.27 -5.35 4.62
N ILE A 14 -7.36 -5.37 3.84
CA ILE A 14 -8.39 -4.33 3.87
C ILE A 14 -9.09 -4.25 5.22
N THR A 15 -9.34 -5.39 5.86
CA THR A 15 -9.94 -5.46 7.21
C THR A 15 -8.97 -4.91 8.23
N HIS A 16 -7.70 -5.28 8.12
CA HIS A 16 -6.67 -4.78 9.02
C HIS A 16 -6.50 -3.25 8.90
N ALA A 17 -6.49 -2.71 7.68
CA ALA A 17 -6.43 -1.27 7.44
C ALA A 17 -7.60 -0.50 8.10
N ARG A 18 -8.80 -1.08 8.08
CA ARG A 18 -9.97 -0.53 8.80
C ARG A 18 -9.77 -0.55 10.31
N GLN A 19 -9.33 -1.69 10.86
CA GLN A 19 -9.10 -1.85 12.30
C GLN A 19 -8.03 -0.89 12.84
N LEU A 20 -7.00 -0.59 12.05
CA LEU A 20 -5.95 0.37 12.38
C LEU A 20 -6.41 1.84 12.25
N GLY A 21 -7.64 2.10 11.81
CA GLY A 21 -8.14 3.45 11.63
C GLY A 21 -7.52 4.20 10.45
N LEU A 22 -6.78 3.52 9.56
CA LEU A 22 -6.13 4.16 8.40
C LEU A 22 -7.15 4.85 7.50
N VAL A 23 -8.34 4.26 7.35
CA VAL A 23 -9.42 4.83 6.54
C VAL A 23 -9.89 6.16 7.10
N LYS A 24 -10.07 6.25 8.42
CA LYS A 24 -10.45 7.49 9.12
C LYS A 24 -9.33 8.52 9.04
N LEU A 25 -8.09 8.09 9.29
CA LEU A 25 -6.91 8.95 9.14
C LEU A 25 -6.82 9.55 7.74
N LEU A 26 -7.10 8.75 6.70
CA LEU A 26 -7.11 9.21 5.32
C LEU A 26 -8.37 10.01 4.98
N ALA A 27 -9.47 9.93 5.73
CA ALA A 27 -10.61 10.82 5.51
C ALA A 27 -10.36 12.21 6.13
N ASP A 28 -9.82 12.23 7.35
CA ASP A 28 -9.72 13.43 8.20
C ASP A 28 -8.35 14.12 8.12
N GLY A 29 -7.31 13.41 7.68
CA GLY A 29 -5.92 13.87 7.72
C GLY A 29 -5.51 14.72 6.51
N PRO A 30 -4.19 14.86 6.26
CA PRO A 30 -3.67 15.58 5.10
C PRO A 30 -4.12 14.98 3.77
N VAL A 31 -4.36 15.83 2.76
CA VAL A 31 -4.78 15.41 1.42
C VAL A 31 -3.64 14.66 0.73
N VAL A 32 -3.68 13.33 0.81
CA VAL A 32 -2.72 12.41 0.18
C VAL A 32 -3.51 11.39 -0.62
N GLU A 33 -3.15 11.21 -1.90
CA GLU A 33 -3.67 10.13 -2.73
C GLU A 33 -2.89 8.84 -2.49
N ILE A 34 -3.59 7.73 -2.24
CA ILE A 34 -3.03 6.41 -1.99
C ILE A 34 -3.46 5.45 -3.12
N LEU A 35 -2.47 4.89 -3.83
CA LEU A 35 -2.71 3.89 -4.86
C LEU A 35 -2.70 2.48 -4.28
N ALA A 36 -3.88 1.86 -4.18
CA ALA A 36 -4.04 0.51 -3.65
C ALA A 36 -4.45 -0.49 -4.75
N ASP A 37 -4.25 -1.80 -4.53
CA ASP A 37 -4.74 -2.82 -5.47
C ASP A 37 -6.25 -3.08 -5.34
N ALA A 38 -6.75 -4.04 -6.13
CA ALA A 38 -8.16 -4.43 -6.13
C ALA A 38 -8.62 -5.02 -4.78
N GLY A 39 -7.73 -5.56 -3.96
CA GLY A 39 -8.06 -6.09 -2.62
C GLY A 39 -8.51 -5.02 -1.64
N TYR A 40 -8.23 -3.75 -1.92
CA TYR A 40 -8.67 -2.59 -1.14
C TYR A 40 -9.89 -1.88 -1.75
N GLN A 41 -10.56 -2.47 -2.75
CA GLN A 41 -11.77 -1.89 -3.32
C GLN A 41 -12.83 -1.59 -2.24
N GLY A 42 -13.46 -0.43 -2.37
CA GLY A 42 -14.40 0.10 -1.38
C GLY A 42 -13.79 1.08 -0.38
N LEU A 43 -12.47 1.07 -0.15
CA LEU A 43 -11.84 2.05 0.75
C LEU A 43 -11.90 3.48 0.22
N GLY A 44 -11.92 3.67 -1.11
CA GLY A 44 -12.07 5.01 -1.71
C GLY A 44 -13.32 5.74 -1.21
N ALA A 45 -14.46 5.05 -1.16
CA ALA A 45 -15.71 5.62 -0.64
C ALA A 45 -15.65 5.96 0.86
N GLN A 46 -14.85 5.23 1.62
CA GLN A 46 -14.71 5.42 3.07
C GLN A 46 -13.63 6.45 3.45
N SER A 47 -12.77 6.83 2.52
CA SER A 47 -11.60 7.71 2.73
C SER A 47 -11.73 9.05 1.99
N GLY A 48 -12.95 9.47 1.65
CA GLY A 48 -13.18 10.72 0.90
C GLY A 48 -12.53 10.73 -0.49
N GLY A 49 -12.42 9.57 -1.13
CA GLY A 49 -11.81 9.40 -2.45
C GLY A 49 -10.28 9.32 -2.44
N ARG A 50 -9.62 9.36 -1.27
CA ARG A 50 -8.16 9.37 -1.18
C ARG A 50 -7.51 8.03 -1.53
N VAL A 51 -8.19 6.92 -1.28
CA VAL A 51 -7.73 5.59 -1.72
C VAL A 51 -8.24 5.29 -3.13
N VAL A 52 -7.33 5.26 -4.10
CA VAL A 52 -7.60 4.98 -5.51
C VAL A 52 -7.21 3.54 -5.84
N THR A 53 -8.22 2.73 -6.16
CA THR A 53 -8.05 1.33 -6.59
C THR A 53 -8.30 1.19 -8.09
N PRO A 54 -7.91 0.05 -8.71
CA PRO A 54 -8.27 -0.21 -10.10
C PRO A 54 -9.79 -0.13 -10.29
N PRO A 55 -10.26 0.29 -11.47
CA PRO A 55 -11.69 0.40 -11.75
C PRO A 55 -12.39 -0.94 -11.51
N HIS A 56 -13.53 -0.92 -10.82
CA HIS A 56 -14.35 -2.12 -10.65
C HIS A 56 -15.07 -2.42 -11.95
N ARG A 57 -14.99 -3.68 -12.40
CA ARG A 57 -15.62 -4.14 -13.63
C ARG A 57 -17.13 -4.27 -13.41
N LYS A 58 -17.91 -3.48 -14.15
CA LYS A 58 -19.38 -3.45 -14.05
C LYS A 58 -20.02 -4.65 -14.77
N PHE A 59 -19.52 -4.99 -15.95
CA PHE A 59 -20.05 -6.08 -16.76
C PHE A 59 -19.28 -7.38 -16.53
N LYS A 60 -19.99 -8.43 -16.09
CA LYS A 60 -19.38 -9.75 -15.87
C LYS A 60 -19.14 -10.51 -17.18
N LYS A 61 -20.04 -10.34 -18.16
CA LYS A 61 -19.99 -10.90 -19.52
C LYS A 61 -20.56 -9.88 -20.50
N ASP A 62 -20.26 -10.06 -21.78
CA ASP A 62 -20.87 -9.35 -22.91
C ASP A 62 -20.88 -7.83 -22.74
N ALA A 63 -19.75 -7.30 -22.28
CA ALA A 63 -19.56 -5.87 -22.17
C ALA A 63 -19.49 -5.25 -23.58
N PRO A 64 -20.09 -4.08 -23.82
CA PRO A 64 -19.89 -3.36 -25.06
C PRO A 64 -18.41 -3.06 -25.31
N ASP A 65 -17.97 -3.09 -26.57
CA ASP A 65 -16.55 -2.88 -26.93
C ASP A 65 -15.99 -1.56 -26.40
N TRP A 66 -16.79 -0.47 -26.49
CA TRP A 66 -16.41 0.84 -25.95
C TRP A 66 -16.11 0.79 -24.44
N TYR A 67 -16.81 -0.08 -23.70
CA TYR A 67 -16.60 -0.24 -22.26
C TYR A 67 -15.30 -0.99 -21.99
N GLU A 68 -15.00 -2.04 -22.77
CA GLU A 68 -13.75 -2.79 -22.63
C GLU A 68 -12.53 -1.91 -22.89
N GLU A 69 -12.57 -1.11 -23.95
CA GLU A 69 -11.49 -0.18 -24.28
C GLU A 69 -11.27 0.85 -23.17
N MET A 70 -12.35 1.48 -22.70
CA MET A 70 -12.30 2.45 -21.60
C MET A 70 -11.76 1.80 -20.30
N HIS A 71 -12.30 0.64 -19.92
CA HIS A 71 -11.90 -0.08 -18.72
C HIS A 71 -10.43 -0.53 -18.81
N GLU A 72 -9.98 -0.97 -19.98
CA GLU A 72 -8.58 -1.31 -20.21
C GLU A 72 -7.66 -0.10 -20.09
N ARG A 73 -8.03 1.02 -20.70
CA ARG A 73 -7.26 2.26 -20.60
C ARG A 73 -7.10 2.70 -19.15
N GLN A 74 -8.18 2.71 -18.38
CA GLN A 74 -8.17 3.09 -16.96
C GLN A 74 -7.33 2.11 -16.12
N ARG A 75 -7.47 0.81 -16.35
CA ARG A 75 -6.70 -0.22 -15.65
C ARG A 75 -5.21 -0.11 -15.97
N LYS A 76 -4.82 0.10 -17.23
CA LYS A 76 -3.43 0.31 -17.66
C LYS A 76 -2.85 1.60 -17.04
N ALA A 77 -3.62 2.68 -17.01
CA ALA A 77 -3.21 3.92 -16.35
C ALA A 77 -2.93 3.69 -14.86
N HIS A 78 -3.80 2.96 -14.16
CA HIS A 78 -3.60 2.63 -12.75
C HIS A 78 -2.40 1.69 -12.51
N SER A 79 -2.29 0.60 -13.27
CA SER A 79 -1.19 -0.36 -13.11
C SER A 79 0.18 0.26 -13.42
N SER A 80 0.26 1.13 -14.43
CA SER A 80 1.51 1.83 -14.78
C SER A 80 2.06 2.69 -13.63
N ARG A 81 1.17 3.29 -12.83
CA ARG A 81 1.56 4.08 -11.64
C ARG A 81 2.01 3.17 -10.49
N ARG A 82 1.43 1.97 -10.37
CA ARG A 82 1.71 1.01 -9.29
C ARG A 82 2.89 0.09 -9.55
N ILE A 83 3.30 -0.10 -10.80
CA ILE A 83 4.31 -1.09 -11.19
C ILE A 83 5.63 -0.95 -10.41
N ARG A 84 6.06 0.27 -10.07
CA ARG A 84 7.27 0.51 -9.27
C ARG A 84 7.13 -0.04 -7.84
N VAL A 85 5.97 0.15 -7.23
CA VAL A 85 5.66 -0.36 -5.88
C VAL A 85 5.56 -1.88 -5.92
N GLU A 86 4.91 -2.44 -6.93
CA GLU A 86 4.80 -3.89 -7.13
C GLU A 86 6.18 -4.53 -7.29
N HIS A 87 7.07 -3.94 -8.08
CA HIS A 87 8.47 -4.38 -8.17
C HIS A 87 9.17 -4.29 -6.82
N GLY A 88 9.01 -3.20 -6.07
CA GLY A 88 9.57 -3.07 -4.72
C GLY A 88 9.08 -4.17 -3.77
N ILE A 89 7.78 -4.45 -3.75
CA ILE A 89 7.19 -5.53 -2.95
C ILE A 89 7.71 -6.90 -3.42
N ALA A 90 7.79 -7.14 -4.73
CA ALA A 90 8.33 -8.38 -5.27
C ALA A 90 9.80 -8.59 -4.86
N HIS A 91 10.62 -7.54 -4.93
CA HIS A 91 12.00 -7.57 -4.44
C HIS A 91 12.06 -7.89 -2.94
N LEU A 92 11.21 -7.27 -2.12
CA LEU A 92 11.13 -7.57 -0.68
C LEU A 92 10.71 -9.01 -0.41
N LYS A 93 9.74 -9.56 -1.15
CA LYS A 93 9.31 -10.96 -1.03
C LYS A 93 10.42 -11.93 -1.42
N ASN A 94 11.27 -11.55 -2.37
CA ASN A 94 12.39 -12.36 -2.85
C ASN A 94 13.67 -12.18 -2.03
N TRP A 95 13.68 -11.31 -1.01
CA TRP A 95 14.87 -11.05 -0.22
C TRP A 95 15.26 -12.25 0.64
N ARG A 96 16.37 -12.89 0.27
CA ARG A 96 16.95 -14.03 0.97
C ARG A 96 17.27 -13.73 2.44
N ALA A 97 17.54 -12.47 2.80
CA ALA A 97 17.82 -12.06 4.18
C ALA A 97 16.59 -12.27 5.10
N LEU A 98 15.39 -11.92 4.61
CA LEU A 98 14.14 -12.16 5.36
C LEU A 98 13.76 -13.64 5.30
N ALA A 99 13.92 -14.29 4.15
CA ALA A 99 13.60 -15.70 3.99
C ALA A 99 14.51 -16.63 4.81
N ARG A 100 15.76 -16.22 5.08
CA ARG A 100 16.75 -16.95 5.88
C ARG A 100 16.96 -16.34 7.26
N HIS A 101 16.05 -15.51 7.75
CA HIS A 101 16.16 -14.99 9.10
C HIS A 101 16.14 -16.17 10.09
N LEU A 102 17.31 -16.44 10.69
CA LEU A 102 17.53 -17.51 11.66
C LEU A 102 17.17 -17.09 13.10
N GLY A 103 16.78 -15.82 13.29
CA GLY A 103 16.32 -15.32 14.58
C GLY A 103 14.89 -15.74 14.91
N ARG A 104 14.52 -15.43 16.15
CA ARG A 104 13.19 -15.66 16.73
C ARG A 104 12.11 -14.87 15.99
N ARG A 105 11.18 -15.57 15.34
CA ARG A 105 10.11 -14.96 14.53
C ARG A 105 9.17 -14.10 15.37
N GLU A 106 9.06 -14.38 16.66
CA GLU A 106 8.28 -13.59 17.61
C GLU A 106 8.74 -12.13 17.69
N HIS A 107 10.02 -11.84 17.42
CA HIS A 107 10.58 -10.48 17.43
C HIS A 107 10.61 -9.83 16.05
N MET A 108 10.21 -10.53 14.99
CA MET A 108 10.28 -10.03 13.62
C MET A 108 9.50 -8.73 13.45
N SER A 109 8.31 -8.64 14.05
CA SER A 109 7.49 -7.42 14.02
C SER A 109 8.25 -6.25 14.63
N ASP A 110 8.81 -6.43 15.82
CA ASP A 110 9.52 -5.37 16.55
C ASP A 110 10.78 -4.93 15.79
N ILE A 111 11.52 -5.88 15.21
CA ILE A 111 12.70 -5.60 14.39
C ILE A 111 12.31 -4.76 13.16
N VAL A 112 11.26 -5.17 12.44
CA VAL A 112 10.79 -4.45 11.25
C VAL A 112 10.33 -3.03 11.62
N GLN A 113 9.64 -2.86 12.74
CA GLN A 113 9.22 -1.55 13.24
C GLN A 113 10.42 -0.69 13.63
N ALA A 114 11.39 -1.24 14.36
CA ALA A 114 12.59 -0.52 14.77
C ALA A 114 13.41 -0.04 13.57
N VAL A 115 13.60 -0.91 12.57
CA VAL A 115 14.29 -0.56 11.32
C VAL A 115 13.52 0.53 10.56
N ALA A 116 12.19 0.41 10.44
CA ALA A 116 11.37 1.43 9.78
C ALA A 116 11.45 2.78 10.51
N GLY A 117 11.43 2.78 11.84
CA GLY A 117 11.59 3.98 12.67
C GLY A 117 12.95 4.63 12.47
N LEU A 118 14.03 3.86 12.53
CA LEU A 118 15.39 4.35 12.34
C LEU A 118 15.59 4.97 10.94
N LEU A 119 15.15 4.27 9.89
CA LEU A 119 15.22 4.78 8.51
C LEU A 119 14.39 6.06 8.33
N SER A 120 13.21 6.11 8.93
CA SER A 120 12.37 7.31 8.87
C SER A 120 13.06 8.49 9.53
N HIS A 121 13.65 8.28 10.71
CA HIS A 121 14.38 9.31 11.44
C HIS A 121 15.55 9.85 10.61
N GLN A 122 16.36 8.96 10.03
CA GLN A 122 17.50 9.32 9.18
C GLN A 122 17.04 10.14 7.95
N GLN A 123 15.98 9.72 7.26
CA GLN A 123 15.42 10.46 6.12
C GLN A 123 14.96 11.87 6.51
N THR A 124 14.29 12.03 7.65
CA THR A 124 13.91 13.36 8.16
C THR A 124 15.13 14.22 8.50
N ALA A 125 16.16 13.66 9.11
CA ALA A 125 17.39 14.39 9.44
C ALA A 125 18.10 14.90 8.17
N ASP A 126 18.25 14.05 7.16
CA ASP A 126 18.88 14.38 5.89
C ASP A 126 18.11 15.50 5.15
N LEU A 127 16.78 15.39 5.09
CA LEU A 127 15.92 16.42 4.49
C LEU A 127 16.02 17.77 5.21
N THR A 128 16.16 17.76 6.53
CA THR A 128 16.29 18.98 7.33
C THR A 128 17.64 19.65 7.09
N SER A 129 18.72 18.85 7.01
CA SER A 129 20.07 19.35 6.69
C SER A 129 20.15 19.93 5.27
N ALA A 130 19.50 19.30 4.29
CA ALA A 130 19.47 19.78 2.90
C ALA A 130 18.70 21.10 2.72
N ARG A 131 17.73 21.39 3.59
CA ARG A 131 16.97 22.66 3.58
C ARG A 131 17.70 23.82 4.27
N GLN A 132 18.72 23.53 5.08
CA GLN A 132 19.52 24.51 5.80
C GLN A 132 20.80 24.92 5.05
N ARG A 133 21.08 24.30 3.90
CA ARG A 133 22.13 24.71 2.96
C ARG A 133 21.52 25.46 1.79
#